data_AF-A0A1I8CDU5-F1
#
_entry.id   AF-A0A1I8CDU5-F1
#
_cell.length_a   1.000
_cell.length_b   1.000
_cell.length_c   1.000
_cell.angle_alpha   90.00
_cell.angle_beta   90.00
_cell.angle_gamma   90.00
#
_symmetry.space_group_name_H-M   'P 1'
#
loop_
_entity.id
_entity.type
_entity.pdbx_description
1 polymer ?
#
loop_
_entity_poly.entity_id
_entity_poly.type
_entity_poly.pdbx_seq_one_letter_code
_entity_poly.pdbx_strand_id
1 'polypeptide(L)' 'MATLDVDDMMLRLLNVGMAGGRLTTTISEQEIQQLCQMAKEVFISQSSLLEVEPPIVVVGDIHAQYSGKFGLMI' A
#
# COMPACT_ATOMS: atom_id res chain seq x y z
N MET A 1 -6.20 22.52 -1.65
CA MET A 1 -5.39 21.45 -1.01
C MET A 1 -5.23 20.37 -2.06
N ALA A 2 -4.01 20.04 -2.47
CA ALA A 2 -3.80 18.98 -3.43
C ALA A 2 -4.22 17.66 -2.79
N THR A 3 -5.17 16.97 -3.40
CA THR A 3 -5.60 15.63 -3.00
C THR A 3 -4.47 14.66 -3.30
N LEU A 4 -4.14 13.76 -2.37
CA LEU A 4 -3.16 12.71 -2.62
C LEU A 4 -3.63 11.85 -3.81
N ASP A 5 -2.80 11.74 -4.84
CA ASP A 5 -3.05 10.82 -5.96
C ASP A 5 -2.56 9.42 -5.58
N VAL A 6 -3.49 8.59 -5.12
CA VAL A 6 -3.20 7.22 -4.67
C VAL A 6 -2.76 6.32 -5.84
N ASP A 7 -3.27 6.58 -7.06
CA ASP A 7 -2.96 5.78 -8.24
C ASP A 7 -1.52 6.02 -8.71
N ASP A 8 -1.08 7.29 -8.77
CA ASP A 8 0.32 7.63 -9.07
C ASP A 8 1.28 7.00 -8.04
N MET A 9 0.93 7.08 -6.76
CA MET A 9 1.76 6.51 -5.69
C MET A 9 1.83 4.97 -5.77
N MET A 10 0.74 4.28 -6.12
CA MET A 10 0.74 2.83 -6.35
C MET A 10 1.65 2.46 -7.54
N LEU A 11 1.56 3.17 -8.66
CA LEU A 11 2.41 2.92 -9.83
C LEU A 11 3.89 3.09 -9.49
N ARG A 12 4.22 4.16 -8.74
CA ARG A 12 5.58 4.45 -8.26
C ARG A 12 6.13 3.36 -7.35
N LEU A 13 5.28 2.76 -6.50
CA LEU A 13 5.65 1.63 -5.65
C LEU A 13 5.86 0.37 -6.48
N LEU A 14 4.90 -0.02 -7.32
CA LEU A 14 4.93 -1.25 -8.11
C LEU A 14 6.14 -1.34 -9.05
N ASN A 15 6.60 -0.21 -9.59
CA ASN A 15 7.78 -0.14 -10.45
C ASN A 15 9.08 -0.60 -9.76
N VAL A 16 9.14 -0.60 -8.42
CA VAL A 16 10.29 -1.09 -7.64
C VAL A 16 10.37 -2.63 -7.63
N GLY A 17 9.23 -3.32 -7.77
CA GLY A 17 9.15 -4.79 -7.76
C GLY A 17 9.51 -5.47 -9.08
N MET A 18 9.73 -4.71 -10.15
CA MET A 18 10.08 -5.25 -11.47
C MET A 18 11.57 -5.57 -11.55
N ALA A 19 11.93 -6.68 -12.21
CA ALA A 19 13.33 -7.07 -12.40
C ALA A 19 14.13 -5.94 -13.10
N GLY A 20 15.04 -5.31 -12.37
CA GLY A 20 15.82 -4.16 -12.83
C GLY A 20 15.31 -2.78 -12.38
N GLY A 21 14.20 -2.72 -11.64
CA GLY A 21 13.70 -1.50 -10.99
C GLY A 21 14.69 -1.00 -9.93
N ARG A 22 15.06 0.28 -9.98
CA ARG A 22 15.82 0.95 -8.91
C ARG A 22 14.82 1.56 -7.93
N LEU A 23 15.19 1.66 -6.66
CA LEU A 23 14.54 2.45 -5.60
C LEU A 23 14.64 3.96 -5.92
N THR A 24 14.11 4.41 -7.06
CA THR A 24 14.20 5.81 -7.50
C THR A 24 12.94 6.61 -7.20
N THR A 25 11.88 5.96 -6.75
CA THR A 25 10.62 6.62 -6.38
C THR A 25 10.64 6.96 -4.89
N THR A 26 11.26 8.10 -4.58
CA THR A 26 11.24 8.69 -3.24
C THR A 26 9.82 9.15 -2.93
N ILE A 27 9.09 8.41 -2.09
CA ILE A 27 7.85 8.91 -1.48
C ILE A 27 8.25 9.88 -0.37
N SER A 28 7.68 11.07 -0.37
CA SER A 28 7.92 12.07 0.66
C SER A 28 7.24 11.69 1.97
N GLU A 29 7.80 12.15 3.09
CA GLU A 29 7.19 11.94 4.41
C GLU A 29 5.76 12.51 4.47
N GLN A 30 5.50 13.63 3.78
CA GLN A 30 4.17 14.24 3.72
C GLN A 30 3.15 13.33 3.02
N GLU A 31 3.52 12.70 1.90
CA GLU A 31 2.66 11.74 1.20
C GLU A 31 2.35 10.53 2.10
N ILE A 32 3.34 10.02 2.84
CA ILE A 32 3.16 8.91 3.80
C ILE A 32 2.20 9.30 4.92
N GLN A 33 2.39 10.47 5.52
CA GLN A 33 1.53 10.96 6.61
C GLN A 33 0.08 11.14 6.12
N GLN A 34 -0.11 11.68 4.92
CA GLN A 34 -1.44 11.82 4.31
C GLN A 34 -2.10 10.46 4.04
N LEU A 35 -1.35 9.50 3.49
CA LEU A 35 -1.84 8.13 3.26
C LEU A 35 -2.28 7.49 4.58
N CYS A 36 -1.46 7.56 5.63
CA CYS A 36 -1.78 7.03 6.95
C CYS A 36 -3.04 7.67 7.53
N GLN A 37 -3.22 8.98 7.37
CA GLN A 37 -4.40 9.69 7.85
C GLN A 37 -5.67 9.24 7.12
N MET A 38 -5.64 9.14 5.79
CA MET A 38 -6.77 8.64 5.01
C MET A 38 -7.10 7.19 5.34
N ALA A 39 -6.08 6.31 5.44
CA ALA A 39 -6.28 4.91 5.80
C ALA A 39 -6.91 4.77 7.19
N LYS A 40 -6.48 5.58 8.16
CA LYS A 40 -7.06 5.62 9.51
C LYS A 40 -8.54 5.99 9.48
N GLU A 41 -8.92 6.99 8.68
CA GLU A 41 -10.33 7.39 8.53
C GLU A 41 -11.18 6.27 7.94
N VAL A 42 -10.67 5.57 6.92
CA VAL A 42 -11.33 4.38 6.34
C VAL A 42 -11.52 3.29 7.41
N PHE A 43 -10.47 2.93 8.14
CA PHE A 43 -10.56 1.90 9.18
C PHE A 43 -11.51 2.27 10.32
N ILE A 44 -11.62 3.57 10.67
CA ILE A 44 -12.58 4.04 11.68
C ILE A 44 -14.02 3.97 11.15
N SER A 45 -14.23 4.25 9.86
CA SER A 45 -15.56 4.16 9.24
C SER A 45 -16.05 2.72 9.06
N GLN A 46 -15.13 1.76 9.00
CA GLN A 46 -15.44 0.34 8.85
C GLN A 46 -15.66 -0.33 10.21
N SER A 47 -16.50 -1.36 10.24
CA SER A 47 -16.68 -2.20 11.43
C SER A 47 -15.40 -2.98 11.74
N SER A 48 -15.09 -3.18 13.02
CA SER A 48 -13.99 -4.06 13.45
C SER A 48 -14.22 -5.53 13.07
N LEU A 49 -15.47 -5.92 12.83
CA LEU A 49 -15.83 -7.22 12.26
C LEU A 49 -16.24 -6.99 10.80
N LEU A 50 -15.38 -7.40 9.88
CA LEU A 50 -15.63 -7.33 8.43
C LEU A 50 -16.38 -8.58 7.97
N GLU A 51 -17.54 -8.36 7.36
CA GLU A 51 -18.27 -9.38 6.61
C GLU A 51 -17.79 -9.33 5.16
N VAL A 52 -17.26 -10.45 4.66
CA VAL A 52 -16.67 -10.55 3.32
C VAL A 52 -17.33 -11.69 2.54
N GLU A 53 -17.75 -11.40 1.31
CA GLU A 53 -18.34 -12.39 0.41
C GLU A 53 -17.28 -13.01 -0.50
N PRO A 54 -17.34 -14.32 -0.80
CA PRO A 54 -16.40 -14.97 -1.72
C PRO A 54 -16.57 -14.47 -3.17
N PRO A 55 -15.52 -14.54 -4.01
CA PRO A 55 -14.19 -15.12 -3.76
C PRO A 55 -13.20 -14.12 -3.15
N ILE A 56 -12.49 -14.55 -2.10
CA ILE A 56 -11.45 -13.74 -1.43
C ILE A 56 -10.15 -14.52 -1.31
N VAL A 57 -9.03 -13.80 -1.33
CA VAL A 57 -7.69 -14.35 -1.04
C VAL A 57 -7.26 -13.84 0.33
N VAL A 58 -7.05 -14.78 1.25
CA VAL A 58 -6.53 -14.47 2.58
C VAL A 58 -5.01 -14.69 2.56
N VAL A 59 -4.26 -13.64 2.86
CA VAL A 59 -2.79 -13.67 2.98
C VAL A 59 -2.43 -13.54 4.45
N GLY A 60 -1.49 -14.36 4.92
CA GLY A 60 -0.95 -14.28 6.28
C GLY A 60 0.06 -13.15 6.43
N ASP A 61 0.99 -13.28 7.39
CA ASP A 61 2.00 -12.26 7.63
C ASP A 61 2.93 -12.03 6.43
N ILE A 62 3.17 -10.76 6.11
CA ILE A 62 4.01 -10.31 4.99
C ILE A 62 5.43 -9.99 5.46
N HIS A 63 5.63 -9.64 6.74
CA HIS A 63 6.95 -9.32 7.31
C HIS A 63 7.83 -8.39 6.45
N ALA A 64 7.23 -7.44 5.74
CA ALA A 64 7.93 -6.52 4.82
C ALA A 64 8.90 -7.24 3.87
N GLN A 65 8.43 -8.21 3.07
CA GLN A 65 9.24 -8.89 2.04
C GLN A 65 8.91 -8.45 0.59
N TYR A 66 9.77 -7.62 -0.06
CA TYR A 66 9.70 -7.13 -1.51
C TYR A 66 10.00 -8.24 -2.46
N SER A 67 10.57 -9.28 -1.92
CA SER A 67 11.37 -10.14 -2.73
C SER A 67 10.56 -11.38 -3.12
N GLY A 68 9.35 -11.56 -2.58
CA GLY A 68 8.42 -12.64 -2.92
C GLY A 68 7.36 -12.22 -3.93
N LYS A 69 6.53 -13.17 -4.41
CA LYS A 69 5.46 -12.99 -5.40
C LYS A 69 4.42 -11.87 -5.11
N PHE A 70 4.52 -11.21 -3.95
CA PHE A 70 3.87 -9.96 -3.56
C PHE A 70 4.90 -8.99 -3.00
N GLY A 71 5.81 -8.52 -3.84
CA GLY A 71 6.90 -7.75 -3.31
C GLY A 71 6.47 -6.47 -2.57
N LEU A 72 6.67 -6.35 -1.22
CA LEU A 72 7.24 -5.12 -0.60
C LEU A 72 8.36 -5.29 0.51
N MET A 73 9.66 -4.90 0.36
CA MET A 73 10.87 -5.19 1.22
C MET A 73 11.25 -3.85 1.75
N ILE A 74 10.92 -3.67 3.01
CA ILE A 74 11.55 -2.68 3.86
C ILE A 74 12.66 -3.44 4.58
#